data_AF-A0A3D0X0A7-F1
#
_entry.id   AF-A0A3D0X0A7-F1
#
_cell.length_a   1.000
_cell.length_b   1.000
_cell.length_c   1.000
_cell.angle_alpha   90.00
_cell.angle_beta   90.00
_cell.angle_gamma   90.00
#
_symmetry.space_group_name_H-M   'P 1'
#
loop_
_entity.id
_entity.type
_entity.pdbx_description
1 polymer ?
#
loop_
_entity_poly.entity_id
_entity_poly.type
_entity_poly.pdbx_seq_one_letter_code
_entity_poly.pdbx_strand_id
1 'polypeptide(L)'
;MDDYTWRIKMHQRRRRVRRERFAVLMLVVLSICGAIWYFGLYARTPEYAAKKLEQALEEKDIETFRKYAALELVLSDAYDDLTVDLFHNDTSLTPQAKSLFEKFYVLIKPQLVGATEDVICKRVSGGMWVMPEGGDMLKGRQLGIDYEEFLERSLLRSTRIKSLGEVTKENGSASIILEVLEENSHTPFTLELGMEKNDEGDWQVVSIKNYRTYLETVSPRIHQEVTEYVQATAGIVAKYNEILQSKQWDATYMSYSATGQLTKEQRTGLANYLENSVIPIVKKRQEELNQIPVPRGAMYLSNLRKESTDLSIRVWQHYVHGLRDDNIAEFNTAESLLKQMLATEQRIEDIIHRAAVSKAIPNMP
;
A
#
# COMPACT_ATOMS: atom_id res chain seq x y z
N MET A 1 38.90 62.21 51.38
CA MET A 1 38.49 61.05 50.55
C MET A 1 39.38 61.10 49.32
N ASP A 2 40.43 60.28 49.25
CA ASP A 2 41.55 60.45 48.31
C ASP A 2 41.15 60.26 46.85
N ASP A 3 41.47 61.26 46.01
CA ASP A 3 41.23 61.31 44.56
C ASP A 3 41.81 60.08 43.82
N TYR A 4 42.87 59.50 44.38
CA TYR A 4 43.52 58.29 43.88
C TYR A 4 42.63 57.04 43.99
N THR A 5 41.94 56.86 45.11
CA THR A 5 41.05 55.70 45.34
C THR A 5 39.78 55.76 44.50
N TRP A 6 39.29 56.97 44.21
CA TRP A 6 38.15 57.20 43.33
C TRP A 6 38.48 56.90 41.87
N ARG A 7 39.66 57.33 41.39
CA ARG A 7 40.16 57.00 40.05
C ARG A 7 40.34 55.50 39.85
N ILE A 8 40.88 54.77 40.83
CA ILE A 8 41.04 53.31 40.76
C ILE A 8 39.67 52.60 40.71
N LYS A 9 38.70 52.99 41.55
CA LYS A 9 37.33 52.44 41.52
C LYS A 9 36.62 52.71 40.19
N MET A 10 36.79 53.91 39.62
CA MET A 10 36.28 54.28 38.29
C MET A 10 36.92 53.42 37.17
N HIS A 11 38.24 53.21 37.21
CA HIS A 11 38.94 52.35 36.25
C HIS A 11 38.55 50.87 36.38
N GLN A 12 38.34 50.36 37.59
CA GLN A 12 37.87 49.00 37.83
C GLN A 12 36.42 48.80 37.34
N ARG A 13 35.51 49.75 37.61
CA ARG A 13 34.13 49.72 37.06
C ARG A 13 34.12 49.78 35.54
N ARG A 14 34.91 50.66 34.92
CA ARG A 14 35.02 50.75 33.45
C ARG A 14 35.59 49.47 32.84
N ARG A 15 36.58 48.82 33.48
CA ARG A 15 37.12 47.53 33.03
C ARG A 15 36.12 46.39 33.21
N ARG A 16 35.34 46.37 34.30
CA ARG A 16 34.29 45.36 34.53
C ARG A 16 33.15 45.48 33.52
N VAL A 17 32.61 46.69 33.35
CA VAL A 17 31.56 46.97 32.35
C VAL A 17 32.06 46.72 30.92
N ARG A 18 33.33 47.03 30.61
CA ARG A 18 33.92 46.72 29.30
C ARG A 18 34.10 45.21 29.10
N ARG A 19 34.49 44.45 30.13
CA ARG A 19 34.57 42.98 30.10
C ARG A 19 33.19 42.31 30.00
N GLU A 20 32.20 42.81 30.74
CA GLU A 20 30.80 42.33 30.68
C GLU A 20 30.20 42.60 29.30
N ARG A 21 30.38 43.80 28.75
CA ARG A 21 29.97 44.13 27.37
C ARG A 21 30.68 43.26 26.34
N PHE A 22 31.98 43.01 26.52
CA PHE A 22 32.75 42.14 25.62
C PHE A 22 32.31 40.68 25.71
N ALA A 23 32.00 40.18 26.91
CA ALA A 23 31.47 38.84 27.12
C ALA A 23 30.09 38.65 26.47
N VAL A 24 29.18 39.62 26.60
CA VAL A 24 27.88 39.61 25.92
C VAL A 24 28.04 39.62 24.41
N LEU A 25 28.95 40.45 23.88
CA LEU A 25 29.21 40.53 22.44
C LEU A 25 29.78 39.20 21.89
N MET A 26 30.66 38.55 22.65
CA MET A 26 31.23 37.26 22.28
C MET A 26 30.19 36.12 22.31
N LEU A 27 29.24 36.16 23.25
CA LEU A 27 28.12 35.22 23.33
C LEU A 27 27.17 35.36 22.13
N VAL A 28 26.88 36.60 21.71
CA VAL A 28 26.09 36.88 20.49
C VAL A 28 26.81 36.37 19.24
N VAL A 29 28.11 36.63 19.11
CA VAL A 29 28.91 36.12 17.97
C VAL A 29 28.95 34.59 17.95
N LEU A 30 29.14 33.93 19.09
CA LEU A 30 29.08 32.47 19.19
C LEU A 30 27.70 31.92 18.80
N SER A 31 26.63 32.61 19.19
CA SER A 31 25.26 32.21 18.83
C SER A 31 25.03 32.37 17.31
N ILE A 32 25.53 33.45 16.70
CA ILE A 32 25.45 33.68 15.25
C ILE A 32 26.31 32.69 14.49
N CYS A 33 27.55 32.42 14.93
CA CYS A 33 28.41 31.40 14.35
C CYS A 33 27.80 30.00 14.48
N GLY A 34 27.19 29.69 15.63
CA GLY A 34 26.44 28.46 15.84
C GLY A 34 25.24 28.35 14.91
N ALA A 35 24.49 29.44 14.71
CA ALA A 35 23.38 29.50 13.76
C ALA A 35 23.86 29.36 12.30
N ILE A 36 24.92 30.05 11.90
CA ILE A 36 25.52 29.94 10.55
C ILE A 36 26.04 28.52 10.31
N TRP A 37 26.68 27.92 11.30
CA TRP A 37 27.15 26.53 11.19
C TRP A 37 25.98 25.56 11.10
N TYR A 38 24.97 25.73 11.96
CA TYR A 38 23.79 24.89 11.97
C TYR A 38 22.98 25.02 10.67
N PHE A 39 22.54 26.23 10.30
CA PHE A 39 21.70 26.46 9.12
C PHE A 39 22.48 26.45 7.80
N GLY A 40 23.74 26.87 7.81
CA GLY A 40 24.54 27.02 6.59
C GLY A 40 25.38 25.80 6.22
N LEU A 41 25.72 24.93 7.18
CA LEU A 41 26.55 23.74 6.94
C LEU A 41 25.83 22.46 7.32
N TYR A 42 25.43 22.31 8.59
CA TYR A 42 24.84 21.06 9.08
C TYR A 42 23.45 20.77 8.49
N ALA A 43 22.57 21.76 8.41
CA ALA A 43 21.24 21.62 7.81
C ALA A 43 21.29 21.31 6.30
N ARG A 44 22.45 21.54 5.66
CA ARG A 44 22.67 21.33 4.22
C ARG A 44 23.45 20.05 3.92
N THR A 45 23.48 19.09 4.85
CA THR A 45 24.07 17.77 4.63
C THR A 45 22.99 16.72 4.37
N PRO A 46 23.29 15.67 3.59
CA PRO A 46 22.33 14.59 3.33
C PRO A 46 22.00 13.82 4.62
N GLU A 47 22.93 13.71 5.58
CA GLU A 47 22.70 13.10 6.90
C GLU A 47 21.63 13.84 7.70
N TYR A 48 21.60 15.17 7.60
CA TYR A 48 20.57 15.97 8.26
C TYR A 48 19.19 15.73 7.65
N ALA A 49 19.10 15.70 6.32
CA ALA A 49 17.87 15.41 5.61
C ALA A 49 17.35 14.00 5.92
N ALA A 50 18.23 13.00 5.93
CA ALA A 50 17.93 11.62 6.33
C ALA A 50 17.33 11.55 7.74
N LYS A 51 17.98 12.21 8.70
CA LYS A 51 17.47 12.30 10.08
C LYS A 51 16.12 13.02 10.16
N LYS A 52 15.92 14.07 9.37
CA LYS A 52 14.65 14.80 9.33
C LYS A 52 13.51 13.97 8.75
N LEU A 53 13.78 13.12 7.76
CA LEU A 53 12.80 12.15 7.27
C LEU A 53 12.40 11.15 8.35
N GLU A 54 13.36 10.57 9.05
CA GLU A 54 13.08 9.64 10.14
C GLU A 54 12.22 10.29 11.23
N GLN A 55 12.61 11.50 11.68
CA GLN A 55 11.82 12.29 12.64
C GLN A 55 10.41 12.60 12.13
N ALA A 56 10.27 12.97 10.85
CA ALA A 56 8.97 13.28 10.27
C ALA A 56 8.03 12.05 10.27
N LEU A 57 8.57 10.85 10.04
CA LEU A 57 7.81 9.60 10.13
C LEU A 57 7.38 9.28 11.57
N GLU A 58 8.26 9.51 12.56
CA GLU A 58 7.96 9.31 13.99
C GLU A 58 6.93 10.30 14.52
N GLU A 59 7.10 11.58 14.19
CA GLU A 59 6.25 12.69 14.64
C GLU A 59 4.99 12.86 13.78
N LYS A 60 4.86 12.08 12.70
CA LYS A 60 3.76 12.15 11.72
C LYS A 60 3.63 13.53 11.04
N ASP A 61 4.77 14.20 10.84
CA ASP A 61 4.87 15.52 10.23
C ASP A 61 4.95 15.41 8.70
N ILE A 62 3.81 15.60 8.02
CA ILE A 62 3.74 15.57 6.56
C ILE A 62 4.57 16.70 5.92
N GLU A 63 4.60 17.88 6.52
CA GLU A 63 5.27 19.03 5.90
C GLU A 63 6.77 18.79 5.83
N THR A 64 7.36 18.34 6.94
CA THR A 64 8.77 17.94 6.97
C THR A 64 9.02 16.72 6.08
N PHE A 65 8.13 15.72 6.07
CA PHE A 65 8.26 14.55 5.21
C PHE A 65 8.34 14.93 3.72
N ARG A 66 7.40 15.75 3.24
CA ARG A 66 7.37 16.24 1.85
C ARG A 66 8.57 17.11 1.50
N LYS A 67 9.10 17.86 2.47
CA LYS A 67 10.29 18.68 2.25
C LYS A 67 11.53 17.84 1.93
N TYR A 68 11.69 16.71 2.60
CA TYR A 68 12.89 15.88 2.49
C TYR A 68 12.70 14.62 1.62
N ALA A 69 11.48 14.32 1.17
CA ALA A 69 11.18 13.26 0.21
C ALA A 69 10.39 13.85 -0.96
N ALA A 70 11.01 13.93 -2.14
CA ALA A 70 10.37 14.34 -3.37
C ALA A 70 9.49 13.18 -3.90
N LEU A 71 8.33 12.98 -3.27
CA LEU A 71 7.45 11.85 -3.56
C LEU A 71 7.07 11.73 -5.04
N GLU A 72 6.84 12.85 -5.72
CA GLU A 72 6.55 12.83 -7.17
C GLU A 72 7.67 12.16 -7.98
N LEU A 73 8.94 12.50 -7.71
CA LEU A 73 10.09 11.90 -8.38
C LEU A 73 10.27 10.44 -7.98
N VAL A 74 10.24 10.16 -6.67
CA VAL A 74 10.42 8.80 -6.13
C VAL A 74 9.37 7.84 -6.69
N LEU A 75 8.10 8.25 -6.68
CA LEU A 75 6.99 7.45 -7.15
C LEU A 75 6.93 7.36 -8.67
N SER A 76 7.35 8.41 -9.39
CA SER A 76 7.47 8.37 -10.85
C SER A 76 8.47 7.31 -11.30
N ASP A 77 9.65 7.25 -10.66
CA ASP A 77 10.68 6.23 -10.95
C ASP A 77 10.22 4.84 -10.52
N ALA A 78 9.68 4.72 -9.29
CA ALA A 78 9.18 3.44 -8.78
C ALA A 78 8.01 2.89 -9.63
N TYR A 79 7.18 3.76 -10.18
CA TYR A 79 6.12 3.39 -11.12
C TYR A 79 6.67 2.79 -12.41
N ASP A 80 7.72 3.40 -12.98
CA ASP A 80 8.33 2.88 -14.21
C ASP A 80 8.95 1.51 -13.95
N ASP A 81 9.63 1.33 -12.81
CA ASP A 81 10.17 0.03 -12.39
C ASP A 81 9.08 -1.02 -12.18
N LEU A 82 8.00 -0.66 -11.48
CA LEU A 82 6.88 -1.56 -11.24
C LEU A 82 6.22 -1.96 -12.55
N THR A 83 5.91 -1.00 -13.44
CA THR A 83 5.24 -1.28 -14.72
C THR A 83 6.07 -2.16 -15.64
N VAL A 84 7.40 -2.02 -15.64
CA VAL A 84 8.28 -2.97 -16.33
C VAL A 84 8.10 -4.37 -15.77
N ASP A 85 8.16 -4.55 -14.45
CA ASP A 85 7.88 -5.85 -13.81
C ASP A 85 6.45 -6.36 -14.13
N LEU A 86 5.46 -5.45 -14.24
CA LEU A 86 4.08 -5.83 -14.53
C LEU A 86 3.92 -6.58 -15.87
N PHE A 87 4.65 -6.16 -16.92
CA PHE A 87 4.47 -6.65 -18.29
C PHE A 87 5.64 -7.47 -18.84
N HIS A 88 6.83 -7.38 -18.26
CA HIS A 88 7.98 -8.08 -18.78
C HIS A 88 7.82 -9.60 -18.66
N ASN A 89 7.14 -10.06 -17.61
CA ASN A 89 7.05 -11.46 -17.24
C ASN A 89 5.71 -12.13 -17.62
N ASP A 90 4.76 -11.40 -18.21
CA ASP A 90 3.46 -11.99 -18.61
C ASP A 90 3.53 -12.59 -20.03
N THR A 91 3.74 -13.90 -20.09
CA THR A 91 3.81 -14.67 -21.34
C THR A 91 2.45 -14.89 -22.01
N SER A 92 1.34 -14.52 -21.36
CA SER A 92 0.00 -14.71 -21.90
C SER A 92 -0.41 -13.60 -22.90
N LEU A 93 0.30 -12.48 -22.89
CA LEU A 93 -0.03 -11.30 -23.69
C LEU A 93 0.57 -11.36 -25.10
N THR A 94 -0.26 -11.04 -26.11
CA THR A 94 0.24 -10.85 -27.48
C THR A 94 1.10 -9.58 -27.56
N PRO A 95 2.04 -9.46 -28.53
CA PRO A 95 2.85 -8.25 -28.68
C PRO A 95 2.02 -6.97 -28.88
N GLN A 96 0.87 -7.09 -29.56
CA GLN A 96 -0.05 -5.98 -29.79
C GLN A 96 -0.76 -5.55 -28.49
N ALA A 97 -1.22 -6.53 -27.71
CA ALA A 97 -1.81 -6.26 -26.41
C ALA A 97 -0.77 -5.61 -25.48
N LYS A 98 0.45 -6.16 -25.40
CA LYS A 98 1.57 -5.61 -24.63
C LYS A 98 1.85 -4.14 -24.96
N SER A 99 1.94 -3.79 -26.24
CA SER A 99 2.15 -2.39 -26.66
C SER A 99 0.97 -1.47 -26.30
N LEU A 100 -0.26 -1.97 -26.34
CA LEU A 100 -1.44 -1.21 -25.91
C LEU A 100 -1.40 -0.96 -24.39
N PHE A 101 -1.02 -1.97 -23.60
CA PHE A 101 -0.83 -1.82 -22.16
C PHE A 101 0.26 -0.80 -21.83
N GLU A 102 1.45 -0.91 -22.41
CA GLU A 102 2.55 0.02 -22.17
C GLU A 102 2.12 1.48 -22.41
N LYS A 103 1.46 1.77 -23.54
CA LYS A 103 0.93 3.11 -23.84
C LYS A 103 -0.11 3.59 -22.84
N PHE A 104 -0.98 2.67 -22.42
CA PHE A 104 -2.02 2.97 -21.45
C PHE A 104 -1.42 3.32 -20.07
N TYR A 105 -0.43 2.54 -19.59
CA TYR A 105 0.23 2.80 -18.31
C TYR A 105 1.03 4.10 -18.32
N VAL A 106 1.61 4.49 -19.46
CA VAL A 106 2.18 5.84 -19.60
C VAL A 106 1.11 6.93 -19.45
N LEU A 107 -0.08 6.75 -20.05
CA LEU A 107 -1.16 7.74 -19.98
C LEU A 107 -1.69 7.96 -18.56
N ILE A 108 -1.79 6.88 -17.76
CA ILE A 108 -2.36 6.96 -16.40
C ILE A 108 -1.33 7.20 -15.31
N LYS A 109 -0.03 7.25 -15.64
CA LYS A 109 1.07 7.46 -14.69
C LYS A 109 0.81 8.64 -13.73
N PRO A 110 0.41 9.85 -14.18
CA PRO A 110 0.21 10.98 -13.27
C PRO A 110 -0.89 10.72 -12.23
N GLN A 111 -1.96 10.02 -12.64
CA GLN A 111 -3.09 9.69 -11.77
C GLN A 111 -2.69 8.67 -10.71
N LEU A 112 -1.92 7.64 -11.11
CA LEU A 112 -1.43 6.61 -10.20
C LEU A 112 -0.37 7.11 -9.23
N VAL A 113 0.54 7.95 -9.70
CA VAL A 113 1.56 8.60 -8.86
C VAL A 113 0.89 9.49 -7.81
N GLY A 114 -0.01 10.39 -8.21
CA GLY A 114 -0.71 11.27 -7.28
C GLY A 114 -1.57 10.51 -6.26
N ALA A 115 -2.31 9.49 -6.71
CA ALA A 115 -3.09 8.63 -5.82
C ALA A 115 -2.21 7.91 -4.78
N THR A 116 -1.03 7.43 -5.20
CA THR A 116 -0.10 6.71 -4.32
C THR A 116 0.59 7.67 -3.36
N GLU A 117 0.89 8.89 -3.79
CA GLU A 117 1.35 9.96 -2.90
C GLU A 117 0.33 10.23 -1.79
N ASP A 118 -0.95 10.35 -2.14
CA ASP A 118 -2.03 10.58 -1.17
C ASP A 118 -2.13 9.43 -0.16
N VAL A 119 -2.02 8.18 -0.63
CA VAL A 119 -2.01 6.97 0.22
C VAL A 119 -0.85 7.00 1.20
N ILE A 120 0.36 7.35 0.74
CA ILE A 120 1.55 7.47 1.60
C ILE A 120 1.37 8.60 2.61
N CYS A 121 0.91 9.78 2.18
CA CYS A 121 0.71 10.93 3.08
C CYS A 121 -0.34 10.62 4.17
N LYS A 122 -1.44 9.95 3.81
CA LYS A 122 -2.45 9.47 4.77
C LYS A 122 -1.86 8.42 5.72
N ARG A 123 -0.97 7.54 5.24
CA ARG A 123 -0.29 6.55 6.09
C ARG A 123 0.68 7.19 7.08
N VAL A 124 1.39 8.24 6.68
CA VAL A 124 2.33 8.99 7.54
C VAL A 124 1.56 9.75 8.62
N SER A 125 0.54 10.53 8.25
CA SER A 125 -0.25 11.31 9.23
C SER A 125 -1.20 10.47 10.09
N GLY A 126 -1.94 9.55 9.47
CA GLY A 126 -3.03 8.81 10.09
C GLY A 126 -2.62 7.46 10.67
N GLY A 127 -1.48 6.92 10.24
CA GLY A 127 -1.01 5.59 10.65
C GLY A 127 -1.70 4.43 9.94
N MET A 128 -2.66 4.68 9.05
CA MET A 128 -3.46 3.65 8.36
C MET A 128 -3.35 3.82 6.84
N TRP A 129 -3.35 2.69 6.13
CA TRP A 129 -3.50 2.68 4.68
C TRP A 129 -4.96 2.96 4.33
N VAL A 130 -5.23 4.11 3.73
CA VAL A 130 -6.57 4.53 3.34
C VAL A 130 -6.58 4.73 1.83
N MET A 131 -7.53 4.08 1.16
CA MET A 131 -7.67 4.23 -0.29
C MET A 131 -8.02 5.68 -0.66
N PRO A 132 -7.58 6.16 -1.84
CA PRO A 132 -8.02 7.43 -2.38
C PRO A 132 -9.55 7.47 -2.52
N GLU A 133 -10.13 8.66 -2.33
CA GLU A 133 -11.55 8.86 -2.63
C GLU A 133 -11.78 8.76 -4.14
N GLY A 134 -12.94 8.21 -4.56
CA GLY A 134 -13.25 7.97 -5.97
C GLY A 134 -12.90 6.56 -6.45
N GLY A 135 -13.53 5.55 -5.83
CA GLY A 135 -13.22 4.11 -5.89
C GLY A 135 -13.32 3.38 -7.24
N ASP A 136 -13.00 4.06 -8.34
CA ASP A 136 -13.02 3.58 -9.73
C ASP A 136 -11.77 3.99 -10.54
N MET A 137 -10.68 4.48 -9.91
CA MET A 137 -9.50 5.02 -10.63
C MET A 137 -8.99 4.12 -11.76
N LEU A 138 -9.05 2.79 -11.58
CA LEU A 138 -8.72 1.79 -12.60
C LEU A 138 -9.90 0.86 -13.00
N LYS A 139 -11.09 0.97 -12.38
CA LYS A 139 -12.20 0.03 -12.61
C LYS A 139 -12.82 0.22 -14.00
N GLY A 140 -13.22 -0.88 -14.63
CA GLY A 140 -13.86 -0.88 -15.95
C GLY A 140 -12.89 -0.77 -17.13
N ARG A 141 -11.57 -0.75 -16.89
CA ARG A 141 -10.59 -0.86 -17.97
C ARG A 141 -10.42 -2.32 -18.34
N GLN A 142 -10.42 -2.61 -19.65
CA GLN A 142 -10.23 -3.94 -20.25
C GLN A 142 -8.88 -4.60 -19.91
N LEU A 143 -8.09 -3.96 -19.04
CA LEU A 143 -6.71 -4.29 -18.74
C LEU A 143 -6.53 -4.96 -17.37
N GLY A 144 -7.63 -5.23 -16.66
CA GLY A 144 -7.66 -6.21 -15.56
C GLY A 144 -6.86 -5.86 -14.31
N ILE A 145 -6.40 -4.62 -14.12
CA ILE A 145 -5.70 -4.21 -12.91
C ILE A 145 -6.50 -3.10 -12.26
N ASP A 146 -6.97 -3.32 -11.04
CA ASP A 146 -7.55 -2.27 -10.21
C ASP A 146 -6.50 -1.57 -9.34
N TYR A 147 -6.81 -0.40 -8.77
CA TYR A 147 -5.82 0.36 -8.01
C TYR A 147 -5.34 -0.37 -6.74
N GLU A 148 -6.21 -1.21 -6.16
CA GLU A 148 -5.87 -2.05 -5.02
C GLU A 148 -4.77 -3.04 -5.40
N GLU A 149 -4.92 -3.69 -6.54
CA GLU A 149 -3.95 -4.62 -7.07
C GLU A 149 -2.62 -3.94 -7.39
N PHE A 150 -2.66 -2.74 -8.00
CA PHE A 150 -1.45 -1.95 -8.23
C PHE A 150 -0.68 -1.70 -6.91
N LEU A 151 -1.39 -1.32 -5.84
CA LEU A 151 -0.77 -1.10 -4.54
C LEU A 151 -0.20 -2.37 -3.92
N GLU A 152 -0.87 -3.51 -4.06
CA GLU A 152 -0.33 -4.80 -3.59
C GLU A 152 0.94 -5.18 -4.34
N ARG A 153 0.96 -4.99 -5.66
CA ARG A 153 2.13 -5.31 -6.50
C ARG A 153 3.33 -4.40 -6.23
N SER A 154 3.09 -3.18 -5.75
CA SER A 154 4.16 -2.30 -5.31
C SER A 154 4.83 -2.73 -4.00
N LEU A 155 4.28 -3.72 -3.28
CA LEU A 155 4.74 -4.14 -1.95
C LEU A 155 4.76 -3.02 -0.91
N LEU A 156 4.22 -1.83 -1.23
CA LEU A 156 4.29 -0.64 -0.39
C LEU A 156 3.68 -0.89 1.00
N ARG A 157 2.56 -1.61 1.04
CA ARG A 157 1.81 -1.86 2.27
C ARG A 157 2.43 -2.92 3.17
N SER A 158 3.10 -3.90 2.57
CA SER A 158 3.69 -5.04 3.27
C SER A 158 5.20 -4.86 3.53
N THR A 159 5.80 -3.78 3.05
CA THR A 159 7.19 -3.42 3.35
C THR A 159 7.28 -2.65 4.65
N ARG A 160 7.95 -3.23 5.65
CA ARG A 160 8.24 -2.56 6.92
C ARG A 160 9.66 -2.01 6.94
N ILE A 161 9.79 -0.73 7.26
CA ILE A 161 11.08 -0.08 7.52
C ILE A 161 11.64 -0.60 8.86
N LYS A 162 12.90 -1.03 8.87
CA LYS A 162 13.60 -1.48 10.07
C LYS A 162 14.54 -0.41 10.61
N SER A 163 15.38 0.15 9.75
CA SER A 163 16.39 1.12 10.14
C SER A 163 16.85 1.95 8.95
N LEU A 164 17.31 3.16 9.22
CA LEU A 164 18.05 3.98 8.27
C LEU A 164 19.54 3.81 8.55
N GLY A 165 20.27 3.38 7.52
CA GLY A 165 21.69 3.07 7.57
C GLY A 165 22.58 4.27 7.21
N GLU A 166 23.78 3.95 6.73
CA GLU A 166 24.79 4.95 6.39
C GLU A 166 24.36 5.82 5.20
N VAL A 167 24.80 7.08 5.26
CA VAL A 167 24.67 8.04 4.15
C VAL A 167 26.02 8.16 3.47
N THR A 168 26.05 7.84 2.18
CA THR A 168 27.27 7.93 1.36
C THR A 168 27.11 9.07 0.36
N LYS A 169 28.12 9.91 0.24
CA LYS A 169 28.11 11.04 -0.70
C LYS A 169 29.08 10.80 -1.85
N GLU A 170 28.58 10.90 -3.09
CA GLU A 170 29.38 10.71 -4.30
C GLU A 170 29.04 11.78 -5.34
N ASN A 171 30.04 12.44 -5.91
CA ASN A 171 29.91 13.30 -7.10
C ASN A 171 28.71 14.28 -7.13
N GLY A 172 28.33 14.85 -5.98
CA GLY A 172 27.24 15.83 -5.91
C GLY A 172 25.85 15.23 -5.65
N SER A 173 25.73 13.90 -5.62
CA SER A 173 24.56 13.17 -5.11
C SER A 173 24.91 12.47 -3.78
N ALA A 174 23.91 11.89 -3.14
CA ALA A 174 24.09 11.02 -1.98
C ALA A 174 23.17 9.80 -2.06
N SER A 175 23.53 8.76 -1.32
CA SER A 175 22.73 7.55 -1.14
C SER A 175 22.48 7.32 0.34
N ILE A 176 21.28 6.85 0.68
CA ILE A 176 20.98 6.34 2.02
C ILE A 176 20.64 4.85 1.92
N ILE A 177 21.22 4.05 2.80
CA ILE A 177 20.84 2.66 2.96
C ILE A 177 19.56 2.57 3.80
N LEU A 178 18.53 1.90 3.31
CA LEU A 178 17.29 1.65 4.04
C LEU A 178 17.09 0.14 4.21
N GLU A 179 17.17 -0.35 5.45
CA GLU A 179 16.88 -1.74 5.75
C GLU A 179 15.37 -1.94 5.86
N VAL A 180 14.85 -2.88 5.08
CA VAL A 180 13.43 -3.22 5.08
C VAL A 180 13.21 -4.71 5.31
N LEU A 181 12.00 -5.05 5.73
CA LEU A 181 11.50 -6.41 5.77
C LEU A 181 10.18 -6.43 5.02
N GLU A 182 10.11 -7.25 3.98
CA GLU A 182 8.82 -7.55 3.39
C GLU A 182 8.11 -8.61 4.24
N GLU A 183 6.95 -8.25 4.77
CA GLU A 183 6.27 -9.00 5.83
C GLU A 183 5.65 -10.30 5.32
N ASN A 184 5.14 -10.31 4.08
CA ASN A 184 4.45 -11.46 3.52
C ASN A 184 5.42 -12.58 3.10
N SER A 185 6.61 -12.26 2.62
CA SER A 185 7.65 -13.23 2.25
C SER A 185 8.70 -13.43 3.35
N HIS A 186 8.68 -12.58 4.39
CA HIS A 186 9.72 -12.52 5.42
C HIS A 186 11.13 -12.34 4.84
N THR A 187 11.23 -11.56 3.77
CA THR A 187 12.48 -11.33 3.06
C THR A 187 13.09 -10.02 3.53
N PRO A 188 14.23 -10.04 4.24
CA PRO A 188 14.98 -8.82 4.50
C PRO A 188 15.56 -8.32 3.17
N PHE A 189 15.54 -7.01 2.97
CA PHE A 189 16.13 -6.39 1.80
C PHE A 189 16.74 -5.04 2.16
N THR A 190 17.71 -4.60 1.36
CA THR A 190 18.38 -3.32 1.52
C THR A 190 18.07 -2.43 0.32
N LEU A 191 17.23 -1.42 0.53
CA LEU A 191 16.93 -0.41 -0.47
C LEU A 191 17.99 0.68 -0.45
N GLU A 192 18.39 1.16 -1.63
CA GLU A 192 19.27 2.31 -1.78
C GLU A 192 18.47 3.52 -2.22
N LEU A 193 18.31 4.50 -1.33
CA LEU A 193 17.61 5.75 -1.61
C LEU A 193 18.58 6.75 -2.24
N GLY A 194 18.28 7.23 -3.44
CA GLY A 194 19.03 8.31 -4.08
C GLY A 194 18.59 9.67 -3.55
N MET A 195 19.56 10.53 -3.27
CA MET A 195 19.33 11.91 -2.83
C MET A 195 20.01 12.92 -3.74
N GLU A 196 19.32 14.05 -3.91
CA GLU A 196 19.80 15.22 -4.63
C GLU A 196 19.43 16.50 -3.88
N LYS A 197 20.03 17.62 -4.27
CA LYS A 197 19.66 18.93 -3.74
C LYS A 197 18.53 19.53 -4.56
N ASN A 198 17.54 20.11 -3.86
CA ASN A 198 16.53 20.94 -4.50
C ASN A 198 17.09 22.34 -4.86
N ASP A 199 16.26 23.17 -5.49
CA ASP A 199 16.62 24.53 -5.93
C ASP A 199 17.01 25.45 -4.75
N GLU A 200 16.53 25.17 -3.54
CA GLU A 200 16.86 25.89 -2.31
C GLU A 200 18.19 25.43 -1.68
N GLY A 201 18.76 24.33 -2.20
CA GLY A 201 20.01 23.73 -1.75
C GLY A 201 19.87 22.72 -0.60
N ASP A 202 18.63 22.37 -0.22
CA ASP A 202 18.31 21.34 0.76
C ASP A 202 18.33 19.95 0.08
N TRP A 203 18.83 18.93 0.79
CA TRP A 203 18.84 17.56 0.28
C TRP A 203 17.47 16.91 0.41
N GLN A 204 17.07 16.14 -0.59
CA GLN A 204 15.83 15.36 -0.58
C GLN A 204 16.06 14.00 -1.23
N VAL A 205 15.33 12.98 -0.77
CA VAL A 205 15.25 11.68 -1.45
C VAL A 205 14.45 11.86 -2.74
N VAL A 206 14.99 11.40 -3.86
CA VAL A 206 14.40 11.55 -5.20
C VAL A 206 14.14 10.22 -5.91
N SER A 207 14.76 9.13 -5.47
CA SER A 207 14.59 7.81 -6.10
C SER A 207 14.89 6.65 -5.16
N ILE A 208 14.45 5.44 -5.54
CA ILE A 208 14.88 4.17 -4.95
C ILE A 208 15.64 3.42 -6.03
N LYS A 209 16.97 3.44 -5.98
CA LYS A 209 17.83 3.05 -7.11
C LYS A 209 17.72 1.58 -7.51
N ASN A 210 17.39 0.72 -6.55
CA ASN A 210 17.34 -0.73 -6.71
C ASN A 210 15.93 -1.31 -6.47
N TYR A 211 14.88 -0.52 -6.71
CA TYR A 211 13.50 -0.94 -6.47
C TYR A 211 13.08 -2.10 -7.39
N ARG A 212 13.48 -2.10 -8.66
CA ARG A 212 13.26 -3.25 -9.55
C ARG A 212 13.84 -4.55 -8.97
N THR A 213 15.08 -4.53 -8.49
CA THR A 213 15.72 -5.70 -7.89
C THR A 213 14.98 -6.17 -6.65
N TYR A 214 14.41 -5.25 -5.87
CA TYR A 214 13.54 -5.59 -4.74
C TYR A 214 12.30 -6.38 -5.18
N LEU A 215 11.59 -5.89 -6.20
CA LEU A 215 10.42 -6.57 -6.76
C LEU A 215 10.79 -7.96 -7.31
N GLU A 216 11.86 -8.04 -8.11
CA GLU A 216 12.35 -9.30 -8.70
C GLU A 216 12.80 -10.33 -7.64
N THR A 217 13.23 -9.87 -6.46
CA THR A 217 13.64 -10.74 -5.36
C THR A 217 12.44 -11.26 -4.56
N VAL A 218 11.46 -10.39 -4.28
CA VAL A 218 10.37 -10.71 -3.35
C VAL A 218 9.16 -11.34 -4.04
N SER A 219 8.75 -10.80 -5.19
CA SER A 219 7.53 -11.23 -5.89
C SER A 219 7.50 -12.73 -6.20
N PRO A 220 8.59 -13.37 -6.69
CA PRO A 220 8.58 -14.81 -6.97
C PRO A 220 8.30 -15.66 -5.72
N ARG A 221 8.80 -15.25 -4.55
CA ARG A 221 8.58 -15.97 -3.29
C ARG A 221 7.13 -15.87 -2.83
N ILE A 222 6.53 -14.69 -2.94
CA ILE A 222 5.10 -14.50 -2.69
C ILE A 222 4.27 -15.37 -3.65
N HIS A 223 4.58 -15.34 -4.95
CA HIS A 223 3.87 -16.12 -5.97
C HIS A 223 3.96 -17.64 -5.72
N GLN A 224 5.12 -18.13 -5.29
CA GLN A 224 5.30 -19.53 -4.92
C GLN A 224 4.36 -19.91 -3.76
N GLU A 225 4.38 -19.14 -2.67
CA GLU A 225 3.55 -19.39 -1.50
C GLU A 225 2.04 -19.29 -1.81
N VAL A 226 1.64 -18.35 -2.67
CA VAL A 226 0.27 -18.26 -3.22
C VAL A 226 -0.07 -19.53 -3.99
N THR A 227 0.82 -20.00 -4.86
CA THR A 227 0.61 -21.22 -5.67
C THR A 227 0.44 -22.45 -4.80
N GLU A 228 1.27 -22.60 -3.78
CA GLU A 228 1.19 -23.70 -2.80
C GLU A 228 -0.15 -23.68 -2.06
N TYR A 229 -0.60 -22.50 -1.61
CA TYR A 229 -1.90 -22.35 -0.96
C TYR A 229 -3.08 -22.65 -1.91
N VAL A 230 -3.01 -22.21 -3.15
CA VAL A 230 -4.02 -22.51 -4.17
C VAL A 230 -4.11 -24.01 -4.42
N GLN A 231 -2.99 -24.71 -4.54
CA GLN A 231 -2.96 -26.17 -4.70
C GLN A 231 -3.50 -26.89 -3.46
N ALA A 232 -3.09 -26.48 -2.25
CA ALA A 232 -3.55 -27.07 -1.00
C ALA A 232 -5.06 -26.91 -0.78
N THR A 233 -5.66 -25.84 -1.32
CA THR A 233 -7.10 -25.55 -1.20
C THR A 233 -7.93 -26.03 -2.39
N ALA A 234 -7.30 -26.51 -3.47
CA ALA A 234 -7.98 -26.82 -4.73
C ALA A 234 -9.11 -27.85 -4.58
N GLY A 235 -8.88 -28.92 -3.81
CA GLY A 235 -9.90 -29.96 -3.57
C GLY A 235 -11.13 -29.45 -2.83
N ILE A 236 -10.95 -28.57 -1.84
CA ILE A 236 -12.05 -27.94 -1.09
C ILE A 236 -12.83 -27.03 -2.04
N VAL A 237 -12.12 -26.17 -2.79
CA VAL A 237 -12.76 -25.24 -3.73
C VAL A 237 -13.55 -25.98 -4.80
N ALA A 238 -12.99 -27.02 -5.43
CA ALA A 238 -13.66 -27.81 -6.46
C ALA A 238 -14.95 -28.48 -5.93
N LYS A 239 -14.86 -29.17 -4.79
CA LYS A 239 -15.99 -29.82 -4.11
C LYS A 239 -17.13 -28.83 -3.84
N TYR A 240 -16.82 -27.67 -3.26
CA TYR A 240 -17.86 -26.70 -2.91
C TYR A 240 -18.40 -25.92 -4.10
N ASN A 241 -17.60 -25.70 -5.15
CA ASN A 241 -18.07 -25.12 -6.39
C ASN A 241 -19.13 -26.01 -7.06
N GLU A 242 -18.90 -27.32 -7.11
CA GLU A 242 -19.87 -28.28 -7.65
C GLU A 242 -21.17 -28.29 -6.83
N ILE A 243 -21.07 -28.33 -5.50
CA ILE A 243 -22.24 -28.28 -4.61
C ILE A 243 -23.01 -26.97 -4.80
N LEU A 244 -22.33 -25.82 -4.79
CA LEU A 244 -22.97 -24.50 -4.91
C LEU A 244 -23.61 -24.31 -6.28
N GLN A 245 -22.99 -24.82 -7.35
CA GLN A 245 -23.58 -24.82 -8.69
C GLN A 245 -24.90 -25.62 -8.73
N SER A 246 -24.92 -26.81 -8.12
CA SER A 246 -26.16 -27.56 -7.94
C SER A 246 -27.21 -26.77 -7.17
N LYS A 247 -26.81 -26.08 -6.10
CA LYS A 247 -27.73 -25.27 -5.31
C LYS A 247 -28.28 -24.05 -6.06
N GLN A 248 -27.50 -23.50 -6.99
CA GLN A 248 -27.93 -22.41 -7.86
C GLN A 248 -28.98 -22.89 -8.88
N TRP A 249 -28.84 -24.10 -9.43
CA TRP A 249 -29.87 -24.69 -10.31
C TRP A 249 -31.18 -24.92 -9.56
N ASP A 250 -31.12 -25.49 -8.36
CA ASP A 250 -32.30 -25.68 -7.50
C ASP A 250 -33.00 -24.35 -7.20
N ALA A 251 -32.23 -23.31 -6.81
CA ALA A 251 -32.78 -21.97 -6.55
C ALA A 251 -33.45 -21.37 -7.79
N THR A 252 -32.82 -21.50 -8.96
CA THR A 252 -33.35 -20.99 -10.24
C THR A 252 -34.69 -21.65 -10.58
N TYR A 253 -34.80 -22.96 -10.36
CA TYR A 253 -36.06 -23.69 -10.55
C TYR A 253 -37.13 -23.23 -9.56
N MET A 254 -36.79 -23.06 -8.28
CA MET A 254 -37.70 -22.56 -7.25
C MET A 254 -38.17 -21.11 -7.50
N SER A 255 -37.31 -20.29 -8.12
CA SER A 255 -37.63 -18.91 -8.50
C SER A 255 -38.32 -18.78 -9.86
N TYR A 256 -38.64 -19.88 -10.53
CA TYR A 256 -39.31 -19.81 -11.83
C TYR A 256 -40.74 -19.26 -11.66
N SER A 257 -41.06 -18.22 -12.44
CA SER A 257 -42.41 -17.67 -12.54
C SER A 257 -42.70 -17.23 -13.97
N ALA A 258 -43.83 -17.69 -14.51
CA ALA A 258 -44.28 -17.30 -15.85
C ALA A 258 -44.69 -15.81 -15.94
N THR A 259 -45.02 -15.19 -14.81
CA THR A 259 -45.42 -13.77 -14.72
C THR A 259 -44.27 -12.86 -14.31
N GLY A 260 -43.09 -13.42 -14.00
CA GLY A 260 -41.96 -12.69 -13.44
C GLY A 260 -42.12 -12.28 -11.97
N GLN A 261 -43.23 -12.66 -11.32
CA GLN A 261 -43.48 -12.40 -9.90
C GLN A 261 -43.61 -13.70 -9.13
N LEU A 262 -42.92 -13.79 -7.99
CA LEU A 262 -43.00 -14.94 -7.09
C LEU A 262 -44.24 -14.84 -6.21
N THR A 263 -44.97 -15.94 -6.02
CA THR A 263 -46.03 -16.00 -5.00
C THR A 263 -45.43 -15.96 -3.59
N LYS A 264 -46.25 -15.62 -2.59
CA LYS A 264 -45.81 -15.62 -1.18
C LYS A 264 -45.23 -16.98 -0.74
N GLU A 265 -45.84 -18.07 -1.20
CA GLU A 265 -45.39 -19.44 -0.93
C GLU A 265 -44.04 -19.72 -1.59
N GLN A 266 -43.86 -19.33 -2.86
CA GLN A 266 -42.58 -19.46 -3.56
C GLN A 266 -41.49 -18.63 -2.88
N ARG A 267 -41.77 -17.38 -2.50
CA ARG A 267 -40.82 -16.54 -1.75
C ARG A 267 -40.41 -17.16 -0.42
N THR A 268 -41.39 -17.67 0.33
CA THR A 268 -41.13 -18.32 1.64
C THR A 268 -40.30 -19.59 1.45
N GLY A 269 -40.64 -20.42 0.46
CA GLY A 269 -39.89 -21.64 0.13
C GLY A 269 -38.46 -21.34 -0.28
N LEU A 270 -38.26 -20.37 -1.17
CA LEU A 270 -36.93 -19.93 -1.61
C LEU A 270 -36.12 -19.34 -0.46
N ALA A 271 -36.71 -18.48 0.37
CA ALA A 271 -36.06 -17.92 1.55
C ALA A 271 -35.56 -19.02 2.51
N ASN A 272 -36.42 -19.98 2.84
CA ASN A 272 -36.05 -21.10 3.71
C ASN A 272 -34.98 -21.99 3.07
N TYR A 273 -35.02 -22.20 1.76
CA TYR A 273 -33.99 -22.95 1.04
C TYR A 273 -32.63 -22.25 1.10
N LEU A 274 -32.57 -20.96 0.80
CA LEU A 274 -31.32 -20.18 0.84
C LEU A 274 -30.73 -20.14 2.26
N GLU A 275 -31.57 -19.91 3.27
CA GLU A 275 -31.15 -19.82 4.67
C GLU A 275 -30.65 -21.16 5.23
N ASN A 276 -31.33 -22.27 4.92
CA ASN A 276 -31.02 -23.57 5.54
C ASN A 276 -30.13 -24.46 4.68
N SER A 277 -29.96 -24.15 3.39
CA SER A 277 -29.12 -24.94 2.47
C SER A 277 -27.91 -24.15 1.98
N VAL A 278 -28.09 -22.97 1.39
CA VAL A 278 -27.00 -22.24 0.72
C VAL A 278 -26.03 -21.60 1.71
N ILE A 279 -26.53 -20.79 2.65
CA ILE A 279 -25.68 -20.09 3.63
C ILE A 279 -24.82 -21.08 4.45
N PRO A 280 -25.34 -22.20 4.97
CA PRO A 280 -24.53 -23.18 5.69
C PRO A 280 -23.42 -23.80 4.84
N ILE A 281 -23.66 -24.04 3.54
CA ILE A 281 -22.65 -24.59 2.63
C ILE A 281 -21.49 -23.60 2.43
N VAL A 282 -21.80 -22.31 2.21
CA VAL A 282 -20.78 -21.25 2.09
C VAL A 282 -19.95 -21.14 3.36
N LYS A 283 -20.60 -21.16 4.55
CA LYS A 283 -19.90 -21.17 5.84
C LYS A 283 -19.00 -22.39 6.01
N LYS A 284 -19.50 -23.58 5.64
CA LYS A 284 -18.74 -24.83 5.76
C LYS A 284 -17.52 -24.87 4.83
N ARG A 285 -17.63 -24.30 3.61
CA ARG A 285 -16.47 -24.09 2.73
C ARG A 285 -15.40 -23.27 3.43
N GLN A 286 -15.77 -22.13 4.03
CA GLN A 286 -14.81 -21.27 4.72
C GLN A 286 -14.22 -21.94 5.96
N GLU A 287 -15.00 -22.71 6.70
CA GLU A 287 -14.51 -23.51 7.84
C GLU A 287 -13.45 -24.53 7.40
N GLU A 288 -13.69 -25.29 6.32
CA GLU A 288 -12.69 -26.21 5.77
C GLU A 288 -11.45 -25.47 5.25
N LEU A 289 -11.61 -24.30 4.61
CA LEU A 289 -10.48 -23.47 4.18
C LEU A 289 -9.66 -22.93 5.36
N ASN A 290 -10.29 -22.57 6.47
CA ASN A 290 -9.62 -22.07 7.68
C ASN A 290 -8.72 -23.12 8.35
N GLN A 291 -8.94 -24.41 8.07
CA GLN A 291 -8.11 -25.50 8.58
C GLN A 291 -6.80 -25.67 7.78
N ILE A 292 -6.71 -25.08 6.58
CA ILE A 292 -5.51 -25.13 5.77
C ILE A 292 -4.53 -24.05 6.27
N PRO A 293 -3.29 -24.41 6.65
CA PRO A 293 -2.27 -23.43 7.00
C PRO A 293 -2.07 -22.44 5.86
N VAL A 294 -2.04 -21.15 6.18
CA VAL A 294 -1.88 -20.07 5.21
C VAL A 294 -0.40 -19.63 5.24
N PRO A 295 0.38 -19.88 4.18
CA PRO A 295 1.69 -19.25 4.00
C PRO A 295 1.58 -17.73 4.07
N ARG A 296 2.63 -17.04 4.53
CA ARG A 296 2.55 -15.59 4.74
C ARG A 296 2.35 -14.85 3.41
N GLY A 297 2.96 -15.31 2.33
CA GLY A 297 2.79 -14.80 0.98
C GLY A 297 1.35 -14.95 0.47
N ALA A 298 0.61 -15.93 0.99
CA ALA A 298 -0.77 -16.20 0.64
C ALA A 298 -1.80 -15.52 1.57
N MET A 299 -1.36 -14.75 2.57
CA MET A 299 -2.26 -14.11 3.54
C MET A 299 -3.25 -13.15 2.88
N TYR A 300 -2.79 -12.34 1.92
CA TYR A 300 -3.67 -11.43 1.20
C TYR A 300 -4.77 -12.18 0.43
N LEU A 301 -4.40 -13.22 -0.33
CA LEU A 301 -5.37 -14.08 -1.03
C LEU A 301 -6.36 -14.75 -0.06
N SER A 302 -5.87 -15.24 1.08
CA SER A 302 -6.72 -15.87 2.09
C SER A 302 -7.72 -14.88 2.70
N ASN A 303 -7.28 -13.64 2.97
CA ASN A 303 -8.14 -12.58 3.48
C ASN A 303 -9.21 -12.17 2.46
N LEU A 304 -8.86 -12.03 1.18
CA LEU A 304 -9.84 -11.75 0.12
C LEU A 304 -10.88 -12.87 0.01
N ARG A 305 -10.48 -14.15 0.12
CA ARG A 305 -11.43 -15.28 0.11
C ARG A 305 -12.40 -15.24 1.30
N LYS A 306 -11.92 -14.86 2.49
CA LYS A 306 -12.77 -14.65 3.67
C LYS A 306 -13.74 -13.49 3.45
N GLU A 307 -13.25 -12.37 2.94
CA GLU A 307 -14.07 -11.20 2.63
C GLU A 307 -15.16 -11.51 1.59
N SER A 308 -14.81 -12.20 0.51
CA SER A 308 -15.76 -12.67 -0.50
C SER A 308 -16.83 -13.58 0.11
N THR A 309 -16.45 -14.50 1.00
CA THR A 309 -17.39 -15.37 1.73
C THR A 309 -18.32 -14.55 2.63
N ASP A 310 -17.79 -13.60 3.40
CA ASP A 310 -18.57 -12.76 4.30
C ASP A 310 -19.54 -11.84 3.53
N LEU A 311 -19.11 -11.31 2.38
CA LEU A 311 -19.98 -10.57 1.46
C LEU A 311 -21.07 -11.48 0.91
N SER A 312 -20.73 -12.69 0.43
CA SER A 312 -21.70 -13.66 -0.09
C SER A 312 -22.78 -14.02 0.93
N ILE A 313 -22.38 -14.28 2.19
CA ILE A 313 -23.32 -14.57 3.28
C ILE A 313 -24.27 -13.38 3.50
N ARG A 314 -23.74 -12.15 3.54
CA ARG A 314 -24.56 -10.94 3.70
C ARG A 314 -25.51 -10.72 2.52
N VAL A 315 -25.05 -10.95 1.28
CA VAL A 315 -25.91 -10.92 0.09
C VAL A 315 -27.09 -11.86 0.26
N TRP A 316 -26.84 -13.13 0.63
CA TRP A 316 -27.92 -14.09 0.83
C TRP A 316 -28.86 -13.73 1.98
N GLN A 317 -28.34 -13.18 3.08
CA GLN A 317 -29.16 -12.75 4.21
C GLN A 317 -30.11 -11.61 3.84
N HIS A 318 -29.61 -10.57 3.18
CA HIS A 318 -30.45 -9.48 2.68
C HIS A 318 -31.45 -9.98 1.63
N TYR A 319 -31.05 -10.87 0.73
CA TYR A 319 -31.96 -11.46 -0.24
C TYR A 319 -33.08 -12.27 0.43
N VAL A 320 -32.77 -13.05 1.48
CA VAL A 320 -33.75 -13.78 2.29
C VAL A 320 -34.73 -12.84 2.99
N HIS A 321 -34.25 -11.74 3.58
CA HIS A 321 -35.13 -10.73 4.20
C HIS A 321 -36.04 -10.07 3.14
N GLY A 322 -35.50 -9.70 1.98
CA GLY A 322 -36.28 -9.16 0.87
C GLY A 322 -37.40 -10.11 0.41
N LEU A 323 -37.12 -11.42 0.34
CA LEU A 323 -38.13 -12.43 -0.01
C LEU A 323 -39.22 -12.58 1.06
N ARG A 324 -38.85 -12.56 2.35
CA ARG A 324 -39.78 -12.74 3.47
C ARG A 324 -40.73 -11.55 3.63
N ASP A 325 -40.16 -10.35 3.59
CA ASP A 325 -40.85 -9.11 3.92
C ASP A 325 -41.36 -8.35 2.68
N ASP A 326 -41.06 -8.85 1.47
CA ASP A 326 -41.35 -8.18 0.21
C ASP A 326 -40.71 -6.78 0.12
N ASN A 327 -39.49 -6.67 0.65
CA ASN A 327 -38.82 -5.39 0.86
C ASN A 327 -37.77 -5.12 -0.23
N ILE A 328 -38.07 -4.16 -1.10
CA ILE A 328 -37.17 -3.73 -2.19
C ILE A 328 -35.84 -3.16 -1.66
N ALA A 329 -35.84 -2.50 -0.50
CA ALA A 329 -34.60 -1.94 0.06
C ALA A 329 -33.57 -3.03 0.43
N GLU A 330 -34.05 -4.20 0.88
CA GLU A 330 -33.21 -5.35 1.15
C GLU A 330 -32.58 -5.91 -0.14
N PHE A 331 -33.35 -5.97 -1.24
CA PHE A 331 -32.81 -6.38 -2.54
C PHE A 331 -31.77 -5.39 -3.07
N ASN A 332 -32.00 -4.09 -2.94
CA ASN A 332 -31.03 -3.06 -3.35
C ASN A 332 -29.72 -3.15 -2.54
N THR A 333 -29.83 -3.46 -1.25
CA THR A 333 -28.68 -3.68 -0.37
C THR A 333 -27.93 -4.95 -0.77
N ALA A 334 -28.65 -6.05 -1.03
CA ALA A 334 -28.08 -7.29 -1.54
C ALA A 334 -27.34 -7.09 -2.87
N GLU A 335 -27.92 -6.33 -3.81
CA GLU A 335 -27.28 -6.02 -5.09
C GLU A 335 -25.99 -5.19 -4.91
N SER A 336 -26.01 -4.21 -4.01
CA SER A 336 -24.84 -3.39 -3.70
C SER A 336 -23.70 -4.22 -3.09
N LEU A 337 -24.04 -5.14 -2.19
CA LEU A 337 -23.08 -6.09 -1.62
C LEU A 337 -22.58 -7.11 -2.65
N LEU A 338 -23.45 -7.54 -3.57
CA LEU A 338 -23.08 -8.46 -4.65
C LEU A 338 -22.03 -7.81 -5.57
N LYS A 339 -22.17 -6.53 -5.91
CA LYS A 339 -21.16 -5.78 -6.68
C LYS A 339 -19.80 -5.74 -5.98
N GLN A 340 -19.79 -5.57 -4.66
CA GLN A 340 -18.56 -5.63 -3.86
C GLN A 340 -17.96 -7.05 -3.87
N MET A 341 -18.79 -8.07 -3.67
CA MET A 341 -18.37 -9.48 -3.70
C MET A 341 -17.71 -9.83 -5.03
N LEU A 342 -18.33 -9.46 -6.16
CA LEU A 342 -17.80 -9.72 -7.50
C LEU A 342 -16.47 -8.99 -7.75
N ALA A 343 -16.32 -7.77 -7.26
CA ALA A 343 -15.04 -7.07 -7.35
C ALA A 343 -13.94 -7.78 -6.53
N THR A 344 -14.27 -8.29 -5.34
CA THR A 344 -13.35 -9.09 -4.52
C THR A 344 -13.02 -10.43 -5.19
N GLU A 345 -13.99 -11.10 -5.82
CA GLU A 345 -13.79 -12.34 -6.57
C GLU A 345 -12.89 -12.14 -7.80
N GLN A 346 -13.08 -11.05 -8.54
CA GLN A 346 -12.21 -10.71 -9.67
C GLN A 346 -10.75 -10.58 -9.22
N ARG A 347 -10.48 -9.86 -8.11
CA ARG A 347 -9.12 -9.76 -7.55
C ARG A 347 -8.53 -11.11 -7.16
N ILE A 348 -9.37 -12.00 -6.60
CA ILE A 348 -8.95 -13.37 -6.26
C ILE A 348 -8.51 -14.11 -7.52
N GLU A 349 -9.31 -14.04 -8.59
CA GLU A 349 -8.99 -14.67 -9.88
C GLU A 349 -7.70 -14.13 -10.47
N ASP A 350 -7.52 -12.80 -10.47
CA ASP A 350 -6.33 -12.14 -11.00
C ASP A 350 -5.06 -12.62 -10.26
N ILE A 351 -5.09 -12.69 -8.93
CA ILE A 351 -3.97 -13.20 -8.11
C ILE A 351 -3.64 -14.66 -8.45
N ILE A 352 -4.66 -15.51 -8.56
CA ILE A 352 -4.49 -16.94 -8.87
C ILE A 352 -3.92 -17.11 -10.28
N HIS A 353 -4.44 -16.37 -11.26
CA HIS A 353 -3.98 -16.43 -12.64
C HIS A 353 -2.49 -16.08 -12.75
N ARG A 354 -2.06 -14.98 -12.11
CA ARG A 354 -0.66 -14.55 -12.11
C ARG A 354 0.28 -15.56 -11.46
N ALA A 355 -0.10 -16.11 -10.32
CA ALA A 355 0.71 -17.13 -9.66
C ALA A 355 0.92 -18.35 -10.56
N ALA A 356 -0.09 -18.73 -11.34
CA ALA A 356 0.02 -19.79 -12.34
C ALA A 356 0.92 -19.41 -13.54
N VAL A 357 0.83 -18.18 -14.05
CA VAL A 357 1.69 -17.69 -15.15
C VAL A 357 3.15 -17.61 -14.70
N SER A 358 3.42 -17.12 -13.49
CA SER A 358 4.78 -17.03 -12.92
C SER A 358 5.46 -18.39 -12.80
N LYS A 359 4.71 -19.48 -12.59
CA LYS A 359 5.24 -20.86 -12.56
C LYS A 359 5.73 -21.34 -13.93
N ALA A 360 5.21 -20.78 -15.02
CA ALA A 360 5.58 -21.17 -16.38
C ALA A 360 6.90 -20.54 -16.86
N ILE A 361 7.44 -19.57 -16.11
CA ILE A 361 8.75 -18.99 -16.36
C ILE A 361 9.78 -19.91 -15.71
N PRO A 362 10.67 -20.57 -16.47
CA PRO A 362 11.70 -21.41 -15.88
C PRO A 362 12.57 -20.53 -14.95
N ASN A 363 12.87 -21.03 -13.75
CA ASN A 363 13.82 -20.39 -12.85
C ASN A 363 15.09 -20.08 -13.65
N MET A 364 15.33 -18.80 -13.95
CA MET A 364 16.57 -18.39 -14.58
C MET A 364 17.69 -18.53 -13.53
N PRO A 365 18.85 -19.07 -13.93
CA PRO A 365 19.92 -19.48 -13.03
C PRO A 365 20.52 -18.35 -12.20
#